data_AF-K0L0Q0-F1
#
_entry.id   AF-K0L0Q0-F1
#
_cell.length_a   1.000
_cell.length_b   1.000
_cell.length_c   1.000
_cell.angle_alpha   90.00
_cell.angle_beta   90.00
_cell.angle_gamma   90.00
#
_symmetry.space_group_name_H-M   'P 1'
#
loop_
_entity.id
_entity.type
_entity.pdbx_description
1 polymer ?
#
loop_
_entity_poly.entity_id
_entity_poly.type
_entity_poly.pdbx_seq_one_letter_code
_entity_poly.pdbx_strand_id
1 'polypeptide(L)'
;MKFSTCFTTALFLSGIIASPISTPDSVENGTSTVHQASKFPYLCFDQNKSSFCKDGSYRKCTEYYRDHTDADSIYGGKYCGFWCNEIKNVNDCKSIKKLYDFHPNFACDDAQYC
;
A
#
# COMPACT_ATOMS: atom_id res chain seq x y z
N MET A 1 -9.04 52.69 -20.70
CA MET A 1 -8.49 51.59 -21.52
C MET A 1 -9.59 50.54 -21.66
N LYS A 2 -10.03 50.22 -22.87
CA LYS A 2 -11.09 49.25 -23.16
C LYS A 2 -10.43 47.98 -23.69
N PHE A 3 -10.54 46.86 -22.97
CA PHE A 3 -10.11 45.56 -23.46
C PHE A 3 -11.31 44.84 -24.08
N SER A 4 -11.21 44.56 -25.37
CA SER A 4 -12.13 43.75 -26.15
C SER A 4 -11.98 42.28 -25.76
N THR A 5 -13.07 41.64 -25.35
CA THR A 5 -13.14 40.21 -25.09
C THR A 5 -13.67 39.52 -26.34
N CYS A 6 -12.82 38.78 -27.06
CA CYS A 6 -13.24 37.85 -28.11
C CYS A 6 -13.39 36.45 -27.51
N PHE A 7 -14.62 35.96 -27.40
CA PHE A 7 -14.90 34.54 -27.18
C PHE A 7 -15.02 33.84 -28.54
N THR A 8 -14.03 33.03 -28.91
CA THR A 8 -14.15 32.11 -30.04
C THR A 8 -14.43 30.71 -29.51
N THR A 9 -15.66 30.27 -29.73
CA THR A 9 -16.15 28.91 -29.54
C THR A 9 -15.47 28.00 -30.56
N ALA A 10 -14.52 27.17 -30.13
CA ALA A 10 -13.93 26.14 -30.99
C ALA A 10 -14.54 24.78 -30.63
N LEU A 11 -15.23 24.21 -31.62
CA LEU A 11 -15.91 22.94 -31.60
C LEU A 11 -14.97 21.78 -31.25
N PHE A 12 -15.30 21.01 -30.21
CA PHE A 12 -14.82 19.65 -30.09
C PHE A 12 -15.75 18.73 -30.88
N LEU A 13 -15.31 18.35 -32.09
CA LEU A 13 -15.95 17.34 -32.91
C LEU A 13 -15.84 15.97 -32.22
N SER A 14 -16.98 15.29 -32.17
CA SER A 14 -17.18 13.91 -31.76
C SER A 14 -16.32 12.93 -32.56
N GLY A 15 -15.52 12.12 -31.86
CA GLY A 15 -14.89 10.92 -32.38
C GLY A 15 -15.50 9.69 -31.72
N ILE A 16 -16.41 9.03 -32.45
CA ILE A 16 -17.03 7.75 -32.09
C ILE A 16 -16.03 6.65 -32.47
N ILE A 17 -15.66 5.80 -31.51
CA ILE A 17 -15.08 4.48 -31.80
C ILE A 17 -15.96 3.42 -31.16
N ALA A 18 -16.80 2.81 -32.00
CA ALA A 18 -17.34 1.47 -31.83
C ALA A 18 -16.21 0.47 -32.19
N SER A 19 -16.07 -0.77 -31.71
CA SER A 19 -17.02 -1.79 -31.24
C SER A 19 -16.22 -2.86 -30.42
N PRO A 20 -16.69 -4.13 -30.25
CA PRO A 20 -16.97 -4.77 -28.96
C PRO A 20 -15.93 -5.84 -28.55
N ILE A 21 -16.08 -6.43 -27.35
CA ILE A 21 -15.90 -7.88 -27.13
C ILE A 21 -16.80 -8.28 -25.94
N SER A 22 -17.65 -9.27 -26.21
CA SER A 22 -18.45 -9.97 -25.21
C SER A 22 -17.70 -11.19 -24.67
N THR A 23 -18.13 -11.59 -23.46
CA THR A 23 -18.04 -12.92 -22.81
C THR A 23 -16.77 -13.28 -22.03
N PRO A 24 -16.88 -14.15 -21.01
CA PRO A 24 -17.92 -14.26 -19.98
C PRO A 24 -17.31 -14.08 -18.58
N ASP A 25 -18.16 -14.08 -17.54
CA ASP A 25 -17.79 -14.28 -16.14
C ASP A 25 -16.62 -15.27 -15.98
N SER A 26 -15.48 -14.76 -15.54
CA SER A 26 -14.56 -15.55 -14.74
C SER A 26 -14.39 -14.80 -13.43
N VAL A 27 -15.26 -15.16 -12.48
CA VAL A 27 -14.95 -15.10 -11.06
C VAL A 27 -13.70 -15.96 -10.87
N GLU A 28 -12.52 -15.39 -11.13
CA GLU A 28 -11.30 -15.91 -10.55
C GLU A 28 -11.31 -15.48 -9.09
N ASN A 29 -12.07 -16.27 -8.35
CA ASN A 29 -11.85 -16.53 -6.95
C ASN A 29 -10.42 -17.06 -6.82
N GLY A 30 -9.44 -16.13 -6.84
CA GLY A 30 -8.08 -16.35 -6.40
C GLY A 30 -8.07 -16.51 -4.88
N THR A 31 -8.87 -17.44 -4.37
CA THR A 31 -8.60 -18.10 -3.10
C THR A 31 -7.30 -18.87 -3.31
N SER A 32 -6.18 -18.15 -3.23
CA SER A 32 -4.88 -18.77 -2.96
C SER A 32 -4.88 -19.16 -1.49
N THR A 33 -5.61 -20.22 -1.16
CA THR A 33 -5.23 -21.10 -0.05
C THR A 33 -3.92 -21.76 -0.46
N VAL A 34 -2.81 -21.07 -0.18
CA VAL A 34 -1.47 -21.64 -0.31
C VAL A 34 -0.81 -21.61 1.06
N HIS A 35 -0.87 -22.78 1.68
CA HIS A 35 0.17 -23.40 2.49
C HIS A 35 0.69 -22.65 3.71
N GLN A 36 0.21 -23.15 4.85
CA GLN A 36 0.98 -23.43 6.04
C GLN A 36 2.37 -24.03 5.70
N ALA A 37 3.35 -23.15 5.59
CA ALA A 37 4.76 -23.37 5.86
C ALA A 37 5.26 -21.98 6.26
N SER A 38 5.95 -21.87 7.39
CA SER A 38 6.40 -20.61 8.00
C SER A 38 7.34 -19.84 7.06
N LYS A 39 6.80 -19.21 6.02
CA LYS A 39 7.55 -18.38 5.08
C LYS A 39 7.76 -17.06 5.79
N PHE A 40 9.02 -16.79 6.11
CA PHE A 40 9.50 -15.51 6.60
C PHE A 40 8.90 -14.36 5.78
N PRO A 41 8.67 -13.19 6.39
CA PRO A 41 7.95 -12.12 5.71
C PRO A 41 8.72 -11.65 4.48
N TYR A 42 7.97 -11.44 3.40
CA TYR A 42 8.44 -10.77 2.20
C TYR A 42 8.35 -9.26 2.46
N LEU A 43 9.48 -8.60 2.73
CA LEU A 43 9.56 -7.18 3.08
C LEU A 43 9.73 -6.33 1.83
N CYS A 44 8.68 -6.27 1.02
CA CYS A 44 8.63 -5.46 -0.18
C CYS A 44 7.73 -4.25 -0.01
N PHE A 45 8.31 -3.06 0.11
CA PHE A 45 7.54 -1.85 0.43
C PHE A 45 6.38 -1.61 -0.55
N ASP A 46 6.60 -1.71 -1.85
CA ASP A 46 5.55 -1.45 -2.84
C ASP A 46 4.39 -2.45 -2.80
N GLN A 47 4.66 -3.71 -2.43
CA GLN A 47 3.64 -4.75 -2.32
C GLN A 47 2.92 -4.68 -0.96
N ASN A 48 3.63 -4.28 0.08
CA ASN A 48 3.15 -4.31 1.45
C ASN A 48 2.52 -3.00 1.91
N LYS A 49 2.84 -1.87 1.26
CA LYS A 49 2.39 -0.55 1.70
C LYS A 49 0.87 -0.48 1.80
N SER A 50 0.11 -1.01 0.85
CA SER A 50 -1.36 -0.95 0.91
C SER A 50 -1.96 -1.77 2.07
N SER A 51 -1.33 -2.89 2.42
CA SER A 51 -1.85 -3.86 3.40
C SER A 51 -1.41 -3.54 4.83
N PHE A 52 -0.15 -3.14 5.03
CA PHE A 52 0.43 -2.93 6.35
C PHE A 52 0.66 -1.45 6.69
N CYS A 53 0.72 -0.57 5.69
CA CYS A 53 0.77 0.88 5.88
C CYS A 53 -0.48 1.52 5.28
N LYS A 54 -1.63 1.43 5.97
CA LYS A 54 -2.92 1.87 5.41
C LYS A 54 -2.80 3.23 4.69
N ASP A 55 -3.19 3.24 3.41
CA ASP A 55 -3.10 4.40 2.50
C ASP A 55 -1.69 5.01 2.31
N GLY A 56 -0.63 4.24 2.58
CA GLY A 56 0.77 4.67 2.45
C GLY A 56 1.19 5.77 3.43
N SER A 57 0.44 5.99 4.51
CA SER A 57 0.71 7.06 5.46
C SER A 57 0.76 6.54 6.90
N TYR A 58 1.84 6.86 7.60
CA TYR A 58 1.98 6.59 9.04
C TYR A 58 0.77 7.08 9.82
N ARG A 59 0.33 8.33 9.59
CA ARG A 59 -0.81 8.92 10.30
C ARG A 59 -2.09 8.11 10.10
N LYS A 60 -2.42 7.81 8.85
CA LYS A 60 -3.63 7.04 8.51
C LYS A 60 -3.56 5.61 9.04
N CYS A 61 -2.39 4.99 9.02
CA CYS A 61 -2.17 3.69 9.63
C CYS A 61 -2.43 3.73 11.14
N THR A 62 -1.91 4.73 11.85
CA THR A 62 -2.13 4.87 13.30
C THR A 62 -3.58 5.19 13.65
N GLU A 63 -4.27 6.01 12.84
CA GLU A 63 -5.71 6.27 12.97
C GLU A 63 -6.51 4.99 12.76
N TYR A 64 -6.18 4.20 11.72
CA TYR A 64 -6.82 2.91 11.47
C TYR A 64 -6.67 1.96 12.67
N TYR A 65 -5.46 1.79 13.20
CA TYR A 65 -5.22 0.94 14.36
C TYR A 65 -5.99 1.40 15.60
N ARG A 66 -5.99 2.71 15.86
CA ARG A 66 -6.75 3.30 16.98
C ARG A 66 -8.26 3.05 16.85
N ASP A 67 -8.80 3.15 15.64
CA ASP A 67 -10.24 3.15 15.42
C ASP A 67 -10.82 1.74 15.12
N HIS A 68 -9.99 0.77 14.73
CA HIS A 68 -10.43 -0.54 14.23
C HIS A 68 -9.77 -1.76 14.91
N THR A 69 -8.88 -1.56 15.88
CA THR A 69 -8.22 -2.66 16.60
C THR A 69 -8.22 -2.40 18.11
N ASP A 70 -8.16 -3.45 18.90
CA ASP A 70 -7.98 -3.36 20.36
C ASP A 70 -6.51 -3.15 20.77
N ALA A 71 -5.61 -2.94 19.79
CA ALA A 71 -4.20 -2.73 20.07
C ALA A 71 -4.00 -1.34 20.69
N ASP A 72 -3.12 -1.25 21.68
CA ASP A 72 -2.74 0.04 22.24
C ASP A 72 -2.15 0.95 21.16
N SER A 73 -2.46 2.24 21.27
CA SER A 73 -1.92 3.33 20.47
C SER A 73 -0.40 3.28 20.32
N ILE A 74 0.32 2.85 21.37
CA ILE A 74 1.77 2.67 21.32
C ILE A 74 2.13 1.56 20.34
N TYR A 75 1.48 0.39 20.43
CA TYR A 75 1.72 -0.71 19.51
C TYR A 75 1.40 -0.31 18.06
N GLY A 76 0.27 0.37 17.84
CA GLY A 76 -0.11 0.89 16.52
C GLY A 76 0.97 1.82 15.94
N GLY A 77 1.54 2.71 16.76
CA GLY A 77 2.65 3.56 16.36
C GLY A 77 3.90 2.77 15.96
N LYS A 78 4.28 1.76 16.75
CA LYS A 78 5.44 0.91 16.45
C LYS A 78 5.24 0.10 15.16
N TYR A 79 4.07 -0.49 15.01
CA TYR A 79 3.69 -1.29 13.83
C TYR A 79 3.69 -0.43 12.57
N CYS A 80 2.96 0.68 12.59
CA CYS A 80 2.90 1.60 11.46
C CYS A 80 4.26 2.23 11.15
N GLY A 81 5.06 2.49 12.18
CA GLY A 81 6.44 2.94 12.03
C GLY A 81 7.27 1.93 11.25
N PHE A 82 7.21 0.65 11.60
CA PHE A 82 7.94 -0.36 10.87
C PHE A 82 7.44 -0.52 9.42
N TRP A 83 6.13 -0.70 9.22
CA TRP A 83 5.57 -1.07 7.92
C TRP A 83 5.37 0.10 6.93
N CYS A 84 5.34 1.35 7.41
CA CYS A 84 5.30 2.53 6.55
C CYS A 84 6.67 3.04 6.12
N ASN A 85 7.76 2.41 6.57
CA ASN A 85 9.09 2.72 6.07
C ASN A 85 9.48 1.79 4.92
N GLU A 86 10.27 2.33 4.00
CA GLU A 86 10.84 1.55 2.91
C GLU A 86 11.98 0.69 3.45
N ILE A 87 11.86 -0.63 3.34
CA ILE A 87 12.83 -1.62 3.83
C ILE A 87 13.41 -2.35 2.60
N LYS A 88 14.64 -2.02 2.18
CA LYS A 88 15.24 -2.60 0.96
C LYS A 88 16.18 -3.77 1.24
N ASN A 89 16.65 -3.86 2.48
CA ASN A 89 17.65 -4.84 2.87
C ASN A 89 17.62 -5.13 4.37
N VAL A 90 18.43 -6.09 4.78
CA VAL A 90 18.57 -6.54 6.18
C VAL A 90 18.95 -5.41 7.13
N ASN A 91 19.81 -4.48 6.71
CA ASN A 91 20.26 -3.39 7.57
C ASN A 91 19.15 -2.36 7.78
N ASP A 92 18.34 -2.08 6.76
CA ASP A 92 17.16 -1.22 6.90
C ASP A 92 16.17 -1.86 7.88
N CYS A 93 15.89 -3.15 7.73
CA CYS A 93 15.01 -3.88 8.65
C CYS A 93 15.50 -3.79 10.10
N LYS A 94 16.79 -4.05 10.35
CA LYS A 94 17.38 -3.96 11.70
C LYS A 94 17.31 -2.54 12.26
N SER A 95 17.63 -1.55 11.43
CA SER A 95 17.61 -0.13 11.82
C SER A 95 16.21 0.35 12.17
N ILE A 96 15.21 -0.03 11.37
CA ILE A 96 13.82 0.36 11.56
C ILE A 96 13.20 -0.38 12.75
N LYS A 97 13.47 -1.68 12.94
CA LYS A 97 13.04 -2.41 14.15
C LYS A 97 13.56 -1.74 15.41
N LYS A 98 14.84 -1.32 15.41
CA LYS A 98 15.46 -0.60 16.52
C LYS A 98 14.84 0.79 16.71
N LEU A 99 14.62 1.54 15.63
CA LEU A 99 14.06 2.88 15.67
C LEU A 99 12.66 2.90 16.31
N TYR A 100 11.82 1.93 15.96
CA TYR A 100 10.44 1.84 16.45
C TYR A 100 10.27 0.86 17.62
N ASP A 101 11.35 0.25 18.11
CA ASP A 101 11.29 -0.79 19.15
C ASP A 101 10.21 -1.85 18.87
N PHE A 102 10.17 -2.29 17.60
CA PHE A 102 9.19 -3.23 17.07
C PHE A 102 9.83 -4.62 16.92
N HIS A 103 9.29 -5.60 17.65
CA HIS A 103 9.83 -6.96 17.77
C HIS A 103 8.85 -8.00 17.20
N PRO A 104 8.62 -8.02 15.88
CA PRO A 104 7.79 -9.05 15.27
C PRO A 104 8.50 -10.41 15.33
N ASN A 105 7.74 -11.50 15.33
CA ASN A 105 8.24 -12.87 15.44
C ASN A 105 8.90 -13.38 14.14
N PHE A 106 9.91 -12.66 13.65
CA PHE A 106 10.78 -13.04 12.54
C PHE A 106 12.14 -12.33 12.66
N ALA A 107 13.22 -12.96 12.19
CA ALA A 107 14.52 -12.30 12.06
C ALA A 107 14.62 -11.52 10.75
N CYS A 108 15.32 -10.39 10.76
CA CYS A 108 15.57 -9.64 9.52
C CYS A 108 16.45 -10.45 8.54
N ASP A 109 17.36 -11.26 9.04
CA ASP A 109 18.27 -12.06 8.22
C ASP A 109 17.54 -13.15 7.42
N ASP A 110 16.39 -13.61 7.90
CA ASP A 110 15.59 -14.65 7.25
C ASP A 110 14.49 -14.08 6.33
N ALA A 111 14.25 -12.77 6.40
CA ALA A 111 13.26 -12.10 5.57
C ALA A 111 13.71 -12.01 4.12
N GLN A 112 12.75 -11.99 3.21
CA GLN A 112 13.00 -11.76 1.79
C GLN A 112 12.82 -10.28 1.47
N TYR A 113 13.65 -9.72 0.61
CA TYR A 113 13.66 -8.31 0.27
C TYR A 113 13.49 -8.10 -1.23
N CYS A 114 12.93 -6.95 -1.58
CA CYS A 114 13.13 -6.27 -2.84
C CYS A 114 13.55 -4.82 -2.54
#